data_AF-A0A2K8L2S3-F1
#
_entry.id   AF-A0A2K8L2S3-F1
#
_cell.length_a   1.000
_cell.length_b   1.000
_cell.length_c   1.000
_cell.angle_alpha   90.00
_cell.angle_beta   90.00
_cell.angle_gamma   90.00
#
_symmetry.space_group_name_H-M   'P 1'
#
loop_
_entity.id
_entity.type
_entity.pdbx_description
1 polymer ?
#
loop_
_entity_poly.entity_id
_entity_poly.type
_entity_poly.pdbx_seq_one_letter_code
_entity_poly.pdbx_strand_id
1 'polypeptide(L)' 'MGEHKLIFDTAEQWREEAMRRPDGVDYAESEKRRAQADAHNKLHSISSPDVLIDQQLYILGKMDMEEYQSYLLFKHSKSG' A
#
# COMPACT_ATOMS: atom_id res chain seq x y z
N MET A 1 22.58 0.19 -14.73
CA MET A 1 21.22 0.78 -14.74
C MET A 1 21.00 1.35 -13.36
N GLY A 2 20.65 2.63 -13.25
CA GLY A 2 20.68 3.36 -11.99
C GLY A 2 19.71 2.77 -10.98
N GLU A 3 20.23 2.30 -9.87
CA GLU A 3 19.46 2.06 -8.66
C GLU A 3 19.01 3.43 -8.14
N HIS A 4 17.89 3.94 -8.65
CA HIS A 4 17.15 4.98 -7.97
C HIS A 4 16.60 4.34 -6.70
N LYS A 5 17.43 4.27 -5.68
CA LYS A 5 17.02 4.05 -4.30
C LYS A 5 16.06 5.21 -4.04
N LEU A 6 14.76 4.95 -4.12
CA LEU A 6 13.74 5.98 -3.93
C LEU A 6 13.84 6.43 -2.47
N ILE A 7 14.58 7.52 -2.24
CA ILE A 7 14.69 8.16 -0.94
C ILE A 7 13.42 9.01 -0.82
N PHE A 8 12.39 8.42 -0.23
CA PHE A 8 11.16 9.15 0.07
C PHE A 8 11.33 9.91 1.38
N ASP A 9 10.99 11.19 1.38
CA ASP A 9 11.03 12.00 2.61
C ASP A 9 9.84 11.70 3.54
N THR A 10 8.70 11.31 2.97
CA THR A 10 7.47 10.97 3.73
C THR A 10 6.79 9.72 3.18
N ALA A 11 6.03 9.03 4.04
CA ALA A 11 5.26 7.86 3.62
C ALA A 11 4.22 8.23 2.55
N GLU A 12 3.64 9.43 2.63
CA GLU A 12 2.72 9.94 1.62
C GLU A 12 3.38 9.99 0.22
N GLN A 13 4.60 10.52 0.11
CA GLN A 13 5.32 10.54 -1.17
C GLN A 13 5.57 9.14 -1.72
N TRP A 14 5.95 8.18 -0.86
CA TRP A 14 6.14 6.80 -1.29
C TRP A 14 4.85 6.20 -1.82
N ARG A 15 3.75 6.38 -1.09
CA ARG A 15 2.42 5.90 -1.49
C ARG A 15 1.96 6.52 -2.81
N GLU A 16 2.12 7.82 -2.98
CA GLU A 16 1.75 8.53 -4.21
C GLU A 16 2.55 8.01 -5.41
N GLU A 17 3.86 7.82 -5.25
CA GLU A 17 4.71 7.29 -6.32
C GLU A 17 4.35 5.85 -6.67
N ALA A 18 4.07 5.01 -5.66
CA ALA A 18 3.61 3.65 -5.89
C ALA A 18 2.25 3.60 -6.60
N MET A 19 1.32 4.50 -6.26
CA MET A 19 0.01 4.57 -6.92
C MET A 19 0.11 4.95 -8.41
N ARG A 20 1.16 5.67 -8.83
CA ARG A 20 1.41 5.99 -10.25
C ARG A 20 1.93 4.82 -11.08
N ARG A 21 2.46 3.78 -10.43
CA ARG A 21 2.93 2.58 -11.12
C ARG A 21 1.75 1.84 -11.76
N PRO A 22 1.96 1.08 -12.84
CA PRO A 22 0.92 0.18 -13.34
C PRO A 22 0.48 -0.82 -12.26
N ASP A 23 -0.76 -1.27 -12.34
CA ASP A 23 -1.26 -2.31 -11.45
C ASP A 23 -0.44 -3.59 -11.64
N GLY A 24 0.05 -4.16 -10.54
CA GLY A 24 0.87 -5.38 -10.55
C GLY A 24 0.05 -6.66 -10.57
N VAL A 25 -1.28 -6.54 -10.45
CA VAL A 25 -2.23 -7.65 -10.49
C VAL A 25 -3.32 -7.38 -11.50
N ASP A 26 -3.94 -8.46 -12.00
CA ASP A 26 -5.10 -8.34 -12.85
C ASP A 26 -6.36 -7.93 -12.06
N TYR A 27 -7.42 -7.66 -12.81
CA TYR A 27 -8.70 -7.25 -12.25
C TYR A 27 -9.30 -8.30 -11.30
N ALA A 28 -9.19 -9.59 -11.63
CA ALA A 28 -9.80 -10.66 -10.83
C ALA A 28 -9.11 -10.81 -9.47
N GLU A 29 -7.78 -10.75 -9.44
CA GLU A 29 -6.99 -10.77 -8.21
C GLU A 29 -7.18 -9.49 -7.39
N SER A 30 -7.27 -8.32 -8.04
CA SER A 30 -7.60 -7.06 -7.38
C SER A 30 -8.96 -7.11 -6.69
N GLU A 31 -10.01 -7.60 -7.37
CA GLU A 31 -11.34 -7.78 -6.79
C GLU A 31 -11.33 -8.73 -5.58
N LYS A 32 -10.58 -9.84 -5.67
CA LYS A 32 -10.42 -10.80 -4.57
C LYS A 32 -9.73 -10.15 -3.37
N ARG A 33 -8.64 -9.41 -3.58
CA ARG A 33 -7.94 -8.69 -2.52
C ARG A 33 -8.81 -7.60 -1.90
N ARG A 34 -9.61 -6.90 -2.71
CA ARG A 34 -10.57 -5.90 -2.22
C ARG A 34 -11.61 -6.55 -1.33
N ALA A 35 -12.20 -7.66 -1.74
CA ALA A 35 -13.20 -8.37 -0.92
C ALA A 35 -12.60 -8.84 0.43
N GLN A 36 -11.36 -9.32 0.43
CA GLN A 36 -10.64 -9.70 1.65
C GLN A 36 -10.38 -8.50 2.57
N ALA A 37 -9.88 -7.39 2.02
CA ALA A 37 -9.64 -6.16 2.77
C ALA A 37 -10.95 -5.60 3.36
N ASP A 38 -12.04 -5.60 2.59
CA ASP A 38 -13.35 -5.12 3.02
C ASP A 38 -13.93 -5.96 4.17
N ALA A 39 -13.80 -7.30 4.07
CA ALA A 39 -14.20 -8.21 5.15
C ALA A 39 -13.36 -8.00 6.42
N HIS A 40 -12.04 -7.82 6.28
CA HIS A 40 -11.15 -7.51 7.39
C HIS A 40 -11.51 -6.17 8.05
N ASN A 41 -11.75 -5.14 7.25
CA ASN A 41 -12.12 -3.81 7.74
C ASN A 41 -13.43 -3.83 8.52
N LYS A 42 -14.44 -4.55 8.01
CA LYS A 42 -15.72 -4.76 8.71
C LYS A 42 -15.53 -5.48 10.03
N LEU A 43 -14.72 -6.55 10.04
CA LEU A 43 -14.46 -7.34 11.25
C LEU A 43 -13.75 -6.52 12.33
N HIS A 44 -12.80 -5.68 11.95
CA HIS A 44 -11.96 -4.90 12.86
C HIS A 44 -12.44 -3.45 13.05
N SER A 45 -13.59 -3.07 12.48
CA SER A 45 -14.11 -1.69 12.48
C SER A 45 -13.08 -0.66 11.97
N ILE A 46 -12.27 -1.04 10.99
CA ILE A 46 -11.29 -0.16 10.36
C ILE A 46 -12.03 0.77 9.41
N SER A 47 -12.09 2.04 9.77
CA SER A 47 -12.66 3.12 8.96
C SER A 47 -11.70 4.29 8.76
N SER A 48 -10.46 4.17 9.29
CA SER A 48 -9.45 5.21 9.15
C SER A 48 -9.12 5.42 7.67
N PRO A 49 -9.34 6.62 7.11
CA PRO A 49 -9.10 6.88 5.69
C PRO A 49 -7.65 6.61 5.30
N ASP A 50 -6.71 6.86 6.21
CA ASP A 50 -5.29 6.64 6.00
C ASP A 50 -4.95 5.15 5.83
N VAL A 51 -5.56 4.27 6.63
CA VAL A 51 -5.40 2.80 6.49
C VAL A 51 -6.05 2.30 5.20
N LEU A 52 -7.22 2.84 4.84
CA LEU A 52 -7.94 2.44 3.63
C LEU A 52 -7.17 2.83 2.36
N ILE A 53 -6.49 3.97 2.34
CA ILE A 53 -5.66 4.37 1.19
C ILE A 53 -4.42 3.46 1.10
N ASP A 54 -3.79 3.12 2.22
CA ASP A 54 -2.66 2.19 2.22
C ASP A 54 -3.02 0.79 1.71
N GLN A 55 -4.22 0.31 2.05
CA GLN A 55 -4.72 -0.97 1.55
C GLN A 55 -4.85 -0.99 0.03
N GLN A 56 -5.06 0.16 -0.63
CA GLN A 56 -5.09 0.22 -2.10
C GLN A 56 -3.75 -0.19 -2.72
N LEU A 57 -2.62 0.07 -2.05
CA LEU A 57 -1.31 -0.38 -2.52
C LEU A 57 -1.24 -1.91 -2.63
N TYR A 58 -1.78 -2.62 -1.63
CA TYR A 58 -1.85 -4.08 -1.61
C TYR A 58 -2.89 -4.61 -2.61
N ILE A 59 -4.09 -4.00 -2.64
CA ILE A 59 -5.20 -4.42 -3.50
C ILE A 59 -4.82 -4.36 -4.97
N LEU A 60 -4.21 -3.24 -5.40
CA LEU A 60 -3.79 -3.02 -6.79
C LEU A 60 -2.40 -3.61 -7.10
N GLY A 61 -1.73 -4.21 -6.10
CA GLY A 61 -0.38 -4.75 -6.28
C GLY A 61 0.64 -3.69 -6.69
N LYS A 62 0.51 -2.46 -6.17
CA LYS A 62 1.45 -1.34 -6.45
C LYS A 62 2.83 -1.56 -5.84
N MET A 63 2.89 -2.42 -4.83
CA MET A 63 4.07 -2.84 -4.11
C MET A 63 4.03 -4.36 -4.00
N ASP A 64 5.20 -4.99 -4.11
CA ASP A 64 5.36 -6.34 -3.62
C ASP A 64 5.29 -6.37 -2.08
N MET A 65 5.26 -7.58 -1.51
CA MET A 65 5.08 -7.74 -0.06
C MET A 65 6.27 -7.20 0.75
N GLU A 66 7.49 -7.26 0.23
CA GLU A 66 8.69 -6.76 0.92
C GLU A 66 8.72 -5.22 0.90
N GLU A 67 8.39 -4.61 -0.25
CA GLU A 67 8.26 -3.16 -0.36
C GLU A 67 7.12 -2.64 0.53
N TYR A 68 5.97 -3.33 0.55
CA TYR A 68 4.84 -2.93 1.38
C TYR A 68 5.15 -3.00 2.88
N GLN A 69 5.86 -4.03 3.34
CA GLN A 69 6.33 -4.11 4.72
C GLN A 69 7.30 -2.99 5.06
N SER A 70 8.23 -2.69 4.15
CA SER A 70 9.19 -1.58 4.31
C SER A 70 8.48 -0.23 4.38
N TYR A 71 7.45 -0.03 3.57
CA TYR A 71 6.58 1.15 3.60
C TYR A 71 5.89 1.32 4.95
N LEU A 72 5.25 0.26 5.47
CA LEU A 72 4.58 0.31 6.77
C LEU A 72 5.56 0.60 7.91
N LEU A 73 6.73 -0.03 7.91
CA LEU A 73 7.79 0.24 8.87
C LEU A 73 8.24 1.70 8.79
N PHE A 74 8.48 2.22 7.59
CA PHE A 74 8.87 3.61 7.39
C PHE A 74 7.81 4.59 7.91
N LYS A 75 6.53 4.36 7.58
CA LYS A 75 5.40 5.18 8.02
C LYS A 75 5.27 5.23 9.55
N HIS A 76 5.39 4.10 10.22
CA HIS A 76 5.29 4.04 11.68
C HIS A 76 6.58 4.51 12.38
N SER A 77 7.75 4.39 11.74
CA SER A 77 9.04 4.84 12.31
C SER A 77 9.16 6.36 12.48
N LYS A 78 8.48 7.15 11.63
CA LYS A 78 8.45 8.62 11.72
C LYS A 78 7.32 9.17 12.62
N SER A 79 6.51 8.29 13.20
CA SER A 79 5.45 8.67 14.15
C SER A 79 5.90 8.66 15.62
N GLY A 80 7.22 8.75 15.87
CA GLY A 80 7.83 8.86 17.21
C GLY A 80 8.17 10.31 17.57
#